data_AF-A0A535ZL05-F1
#
_entry.id   AF-A0A535ZL05-F1
#
_cell.length_a   1.000
_cell.length_b   1.000
_cell.length_c   1.000
_cell.angle_alpha   90.00
_cell.angle_beta   90.00
_cell.angle_gamma   90.00
#
_symmetry.space_group_name_H-M   'P 1'
#
loop_
_entity.id
_entity.type
_entity.pdbx_description
1 polymer ?
#
loop_
_entity_poly.entity_id
_entity_poly.type
_entity_poly.pdbx_seq_one_letter_code
_entity_poly.pdbx_strand_id
1 'polypeptide(L)'
;MGAGAPYPDAQQKIELAISYAGAPGLPPQIAKQVRSFNDVLTNTESLVQAIQAKDAAGIKKYTDAMNAALKAMSAPDETLPADYETKTFGPMQKSYDAAMKAIKSGS
;
A
#
# COMPACT_ATOMS: atom_id res chain seq x y z
N MET A 1 7.18 -29.26 10.15
CA MET A 1 5.83 -28.66 10.11
C MET A 1 6.01 -27.23 9.66
N GLY A 2 5.61 -26.93 8.43
CA GLY A 2 5.80 -25.60 7.84
C GLY A 2 4.93 -24.60 8.56
N ALA A 3 5.54 -23.57 9.15
CA ALA A 3 4.80 -22.40 9.56
C ALA A 3 4.18 -21.81 8.29
N GLY A 4 2.88 -22.05 8.08
CA GLY A 4 2.12 -21.30 7.09
C GLY A 4 2.30 -19.82 7.39
N ALA A 5 2.49 -19.00 6.34
CA ALA A 5 2.66 -17.56 6.48
C ALA A 5 1.63 -17.05 7.51
N PRO A 6 2.05 -16.31 8.54
CA PRO A 6 1.23 -16.08 9.75
C PRO A 6 -0.10 -15.35 9.48
N TYR A 7 -0.34 -14.89 8.25
CA TYR A 7 -1.56 -14.22 7.82
C TYR A 7 -1.84 -14.51 6.32
N PRO A 8 -2.44 -15.65 5.95
CA PRO A 8 -2.83 -15.91 4.57
C PRO A 8 -3.84 -14.88 4.02
N ASP A 9 -4.58 -14.21 4.92
CA ASP A 9 -5.46 -13.10 4.59
C ASP A 9 -4.72 -11.78 4.36
N ALA A 10 -3.54 -11.58 4.94
CA ALA A 10 -2.77 -10.34 4.78
C ALA A 10 -2.24 -10.22 3.35
N GLN A 11 -1.74 -11.30 2.76
CA GLN A 11 -1.22 -11.28 1.39
C GLN A 11 -2.35 -10.94 0.40
N GLN A 12 -3.52 -11.56 0.55
CA GLN A 12 -4.71 -11.25 -0.23
C GLN A 12 -5.19 -9.79 -0.04
N LYS A 13 -5.16 -9.28 1.20
CA LYS A 13 -5.51 -7.88 1.50
C LYS A 13 -4.52 -6.90 0.89
N ILE A 14 -3.25 -7.26 0.81
CA ILE A 14 -2.21 -6.44 0.17
C ILE A 14 -2.35 -6.45 -1.34
N GLU A 15 -2.59 -7.61 -1.96
CA GLU A 15 -2.90 -7.69 -3.39
C GLU A 15 -4.14 -6.86 -3.74
N LEU A 16 -5.17 -6.92 -2.91
CA LEU A 16 -6.35 -6.07 -3.04
C LEU A 16 -5.99 -4.59 -2.91
N ALA A 17 -5.20 -4.22 -1.90
CA ALA A 17 -4.72 -2.84 -1.73
C ALA A 17 -3.88 -2.36 -2.92
N ILE A 18 -3.03 -3.21 -3.51
CA ILE A 18 -2.26 -2.89 -4.73
C ILE A 18 -3.20 -2.66 -5.91
N SER A 19 -4.25 -3.47 -6.05
CA SER A 19 -5.25 -3.32 -7.11
C SER A 19 -6.01 -2.00 -6.99
N TYR A 20 -6.32 -1.57 -5.76
CA TYR A 20 -6.97 -0.29 -5.50
C TYR A 20 -6.02 0.90 -5.57
N ALA A 21 -4.74 0.73 -5.22
CA ALA A 21 -3.78 1.82 -5.19
C ALA A 21 -3.47 2.41 -6.58
N GLY A 22 -3.80 1.69 -7.66
CA GLY A 22 -3.75 2.18 -9.04
C GLY A 22 -5.04 2.87 -9.52
N ALA A 23 -6.05 3.04 -8.67
CA ALA A 23 -7.34 3.59 -9.07
C ALA A 23 -7.21 5.03 -9.61
N PRO A 24 -8.01 5.40 -10.63
CA PRO A 24 -8.06 6.76 -11.14
C PRO A 24 -8.35 7.76 -10.02
N GLY A 25 -7.55 8.80 -9.94
CA GLY A 25 -7.69 9.83 -8.91
C GLY A 25 -6.86 9.59 -7.65
N LEU A 26 -6.20 8.43 -7.48
CA LEU A 26 -5.22 8.24 -6.40
C LEU A 26 -3.83 8.78 -6.79
N PRO A 27 -3.03 9.26 -5.84
CA PRO A 27 -1.68 9.72 -6.11
C PRO A 27 -0.79 8.50 -6.40
N PRO A 28 0.10 8.57 -7.41
CA PRO A 28 1.04 7.50 -7.71
C PRO A 28 1.88 7.05 -6.49
N GLN A 29 2.07 7.94 -5.53
CA GLN A 29 2.80 7.69 -4.29
C GLN A 29 2.11 6.63 -3.42
N ILE A 30 0.77 6.55 -3.41
CA ILE A 30 0.05 5.50 -2.67
C ILE A 30 0.34 4.13 -3.26
N ALA A 31 0.32 4.00 -4.59
CA ALA A 31 0.73 2.75 -5.25
C ALA A 31 2.18 2.37 -4.92
N LYS A 32 3.08 3.35 -4.86
CA LYS A 32 4.49 3.13 -4.51
C LYS A 32 4.66 2.68 -3.06
N GLN A 33 3.94 3.28 -2.11
CA GLN A 33 3.97 2.92 -0.69
C GLN A 33 3.43 1.51 -0.47
N VAL A 34 2.27 1.18 -1.05
CA VAL A 34 1.66 -0.16 -0.89
C VAL A 34 2.56 -1.25 -1.50
N ARG A 35 3.18 -0.99 -2.66
CA ARG A 35 4.16 -1.92 -3.25
C ARG A 35 5.41 -2.07 -2.40
N SER A 36 5.96 -0.97 -1.89
CA SER A 36 7.15 -1.02 -1.03
C SER A 36 6.88 -1.79 0.26
N PHE A 37 5.68 -1.67 0.83
CA PHE A 37 5.25 -2.48 1.97
C PHE A 37 5.16 -3.97 1.64
N ASN A 38 4.59 -4.32 0.48
CA ASN A 38 4.57 -5.71 0.00
C ASN A 38 5.99 -6.28 -0.18
N ASP A 39 6.92 -5.47 -0.70
CA ASP A 39 8.31 -5.86 -0.88
C ASP A 39 9.01 -6.12 0.47
N VAL A 40 8.74 -5.31 1.50
CA VAL A 40 9.28 -5.56 2.86
C VAL A 40 8.85 -6.93 3.37
N LEU A 41 7.56 -7.28 3.24
CA LEU A 41 7.04 -8.57 3.71
C LEU A 41 7.66 -9.73 2.95
N THR A 42 7.66 -9.66 1.61
CA THR A 42 8.21 -10.71 0.74
C THR A 42 9.69 -10.94 0.99
N ASN A 43 10.47 -9.86 1.15
CA ASN A 43 11.90 -9.93 1.43
C ASN A 43 12.17 -10.47 2.83
N THR A 44 11.32 -10.18 3.82
CA THR A 44 11.44 -10.72 5.17
C THR A 44 11.21 -12.23 5.19
N GLU A 45 10.17 -12.73 4.51
CA GLU A 45 9.94 -14.17 4.39
C GLU A 45 11.11 -14.87 3.67
N SER A 46 11.61 -14.28 2.59
CA SER A 46 12.75 -14.79 1.85
C SER A 46 14.04 -14.81 2.68
N LEU A 47 14.24 -13.79 3.52
CA LEU A 47 15.35 -13.73 4.48
C LEU A 47 15.25 -14.87 5.50
N VAL A 48 14.06 -15.11 6.07
CA VAL A 48 13.84 -16.22 7.02
C VAL A 48 14.17 -17.56 6.36
N GLN A 49 13.73 -17.79 5.12
CA GLN A 49 14.05 -19.00 4.37
C GLN A 49 15.56 -19.14 4.11
N ALA A 50 16.24 -18.06 3.73
CA ALA A 50 17.69 -18.06 3.52
C ALA A 50 18.47 -18.36 4.82
N ILE A 51 18.02 -17.84 5.96
CA ILE A 51 18.56 -18.15 7.29
C ILE A 51 18.40 -19.65 7.58
N GLN A 52 17.20 -20.21 7.37
CA GLN A 52 16.94 -21.63 7.59
C GLN A 52 17.79 -22.53 6.69
N ALA A 53 18.01 -22.11 5.44
CA ALA A 53 18.85 -22.81 4.47
C ALA A 53 20.36 -22.61 4.69
N LYS A 54 20.77 -21.76 5.64
CA LYS A 54 22.16 -21.33 5.85
C LYS A 54 22.81 -20.73 4.59
N ASP A 55 22.00 -20.10 3.74
CA ASP A 55 22.46 -19.46 2.51
C ASP A 55 22.93 -18.04 2.80
N ALA A 56 24.25 -17.87 2.96
CA ALA A 56 24.86 -16.57 3.23
C ALA A 56 24.62 -15.54 2.10
N ALA A 57 24.54 -15.98 0.85
CA ALA A 57 24.27 -15.10 -0.28
C ALA A 57 22.82 -14.62 -0.26
N GLY A 58 21.88 -15.53 0.01
CA GLY A 58 20.46 -15.23 0.21
C GLY A 58 20.22 -14.28 1.39
N ILE A 59 20.89 -14.50 2.53
CA ILE A 59 20.78 -13.63 3.71
C ILE A 59 21.18 -12.20 3.35
N LYS A 60 22.34 -12.01 2.70
CA LYS A 60 22.78 -10.67 2.30
C LYS A 60 21.81 -10.03 1.31
N LYS A 61 21.41 -10.77 0.27
CA LYS A 61 20.50 -10.30 -0.78
C LYS A 61 19.18 -9.79 -0.18
N TYR A 62 18.53 -10.58 0.67
CA TYR A 62 17.21 -10.23 1.19
C TYR A 62 17.29 -9.18 2.31
N THR A 63 18.41 -9.08 3.03
CA THR A 63 18.68 -7.96 3.95
C THR A 63 18.80 -6.63 3.19
N ASP A 64 19.59 -6.60 2.11
CA ASP A 64 19.76 -5.40 1.28
C ASP A 64 18.43 -4.99 0.64
N ALA A 65 17.65 -5.96 0.14
CA ALA A 65 16.34 -5.72 -0.47
C ALA A 65 15.31 -5.19 0.55
N MET A 66 15.27 -5.75 1.77
CA MET A 66 14.41 -5.26 2.85
C MET A 66 14.74 -3.80 3.23
N ASN A 67 16.02 -3.47 3.37
CA ASN A 67 16.47 -2.11 3.68
C ASN A 67 16.13 -1.12 2.56
N ALA A 68 16.27 -1.52 1.30
CA ALA A 68 15.87 -0.70 0.15
C ALA A 68 14.35 -0.43 0.15
N ALA A 69 13.53 -1.45 0.44
CA ALA A 69 12.08 -1.32 0.51
C ALA A 69 11.64 -0.41 1.69
N LEU A 70 12.26 -0.54 2.87
CA LEU A 70 12.02 0.34 4.02
C LEU A 70 12.39 1.81 3.70
N LYS A 71 13.47 2.02 2.96
CA LYS A 71 13.85 3.37 2.49
C LYS A 71 12.85 3.91 1.45
N ALA A 72 12.32 3.06 0.58
CA ALA A 72 11.30 3.45 -0.40
C ALA A 72 9.97 3.80 0.27
N MET A 73 9.62 3.14 1.39
CA MET A 73 8.46 3.50 2.22
C MET A 73 8.61 4.84 2.93
N SER A 74 9.83 5.18 3.37
CA SER A 74 10.13 6.42 4.11
C SER A 74 10.64 7.57 3.23
N ALA A 75 10.70 7.37 1.90
CA ALA A 75 11.13 8.40 0.98
C ALA A 75 10.22 9.63 1.14
N PRO A 76 10.78 10.83 1.38
CA PRO A 76 10.03 12.03 1.71
C PRO A 76 9.00 12.33 0.62
N ASP A 77 7.81 12.69 1.08
CA ASP A 77 6.63 13.01 0.30
C ASP A 77 6.98 13.86 -0.93
N GLU A 78 6.68 13.36 -2.12
CA GLU A 78 6.09 14.28 -3.09
C GLU A 78 4.76 14.67 -2.45
N THR A 79 4.77 15.83 -1.79
CA THR A 79 3.58 16.38 -1.15
C THR A 79 2.46 16.36 -2.17
N LEU A 80 1.34 15.76 -1.78
CA LEU A 80 0.15 15.82 -2.62
C LEU A 80 -0.09 17.29 -2.98
N PRO A 81 -0.40 17.61 -4.25
CA PRO A 81 -0.81 18.95 -4.61
C PRO A 81 -1.87 19.42 -3.60
N ALA A 82 -1.76 20.65 -3.10
CA ALA A 82 -2.65 21.14 -2.04
C ALA A 82 -4.14 21.07 -2.41
N ASP A 83 -4.46 20.96 -3.70
CA ASP A 83 -5.80 20.84 -4.26
C ASP A 83 -6.23 19.40 -4.59
N TYR A 84 -5.38 18.40 -4.29
CA TYR A 84 -5.62 17.00 -4.61
C TYR A 84 -6.92 16.48 -3.99
N GLU A 85 -7.15 16.73 -2.70
CA GLU A 85 -8.39 16.30 -2.03
C GLU A 85 -9.62 16.99 -2.63
N THR A 86 -9.52 18.29 -2.91
CA THR A 86 -10.64 19.07 -3.47
C THR A 86 -10.99 18.62 -4.89
N LYS A 87 -9.99 18.31 -5.73
CA LYS A 87 -10.22 17.82 -7.10
C LYS A 87 -10.75 16.40 -7.14
N THR A 88 -10.26 15.54 -6.26
CA THR A 88 -10.59 14.11 -6.26
C THR A 88 -11.92 13.84 -5.59
N PHE A 89 -12.18 14.47 -4.44
CA PHE A 89 -13.35 14.19 -3.60
C PHE A 89 -14.41 15.30 -3.61
N GLY A 90 -14.07 16.51 -4.05
CA GLY A 90 -15.00 17.64 -4.13
C GLY A 90 -16.27 17.38 -4.97
N PRO A 91 -16.19 16.72 -6.15
CA PRO A 91 -17.40 16.34 -6.90
C PRO A 91 -18.31 15.38 -6.12
N MET A 92 -17.73 14.44 -5.39
CA MET A 92 -18.46 13.47 -4.58
C MET A 92 -19.14 14.16 -3.38
N GLN A 93 -18.43 15.02 -2.65
CA GLN A 93 -18.99 15.84 -1.59
C GLN A 93 -20.15 16.70 -2.10
N LYS A 94 -20.01 17.38 -3.24
CA LYS A 94 -21.09 18.17 -3.85
C LYS A 94 -22.31 17.31 -4.18
N SER A 95 -22.10 16.11 -4.72
CA SER A 95 -23.21 15.19 -5.03
C SER A 95 -23.94 14.72 -3.78
N TYR A 96 -23.19 14.44 -2.71
CA TYR A 96 -23.73 14.07 -1.40
C TYR A 96 -24.53 15.22 -0.77
N ASP A 97 -23.98 16.44 -0.78
CA ASP A 97 -24.66 17.63 -0.26
C ASP A 97 -25.95 17.95 -1.03
N ALA A 98 -25.92 17.80 -2.36
CA ALA A 98 -27.09 17.97 -3.21
C ALA A 98 -28.18 16.93 -2.90
N ALA A 99 -27.80 15.66 -2.72
CA ALA A 99 -28.72 14.59 -2.34
C ALA A 99 -29.32 14.84 -0.95
N MET A 100 -28.50 15.21 0.04
CA MET A 100 -28.94 15.55 1.39
C MET A 100 -29.88 16.77 1.41
N LYS A 101 -29.61 17.78 0.59
CA LYS A 101 -30.49 18.95 0.44
C LYS A 101 -31.82 18.55 -0.18
N ALA A 102 -31.82 17.73 -1.24
CA ALA A 102 -33.04 17.24 -1.90
C ALA A 102 -33.94 16.46 -0.92
N ILE A 103 -33.34 15.61 -0.08
CA ILE A 103 -34.04 14.88 0.98
C ILE A 103 -34.66 15.85 2.00
N LYS A 104 -33.89 16.84 2.46
CA LYS A 104 -34.38 17.84 3.43
C LYS A 104 -35.44 18.79 2.87
N SER A 105 -35.44 19.05 1.56
CA SER A 105 -36.42 19.92 0.90
C SER A 105 -37.66 19.17 0.39
N GLY A 106 -37.65 17.83 0.42
CA GLY A 106 -38.80 16.99 0.07
C GLY A 106 -39.65 16.57 1.27
N SER A 107 -39.42 17.16 2.45
CA SER A 107 -40.18 16.97 3.69
C SER A 107 -41.05 18.18 4.00
#